data_AF-A0A7Z9Y5G4-F1
#
_entry.id   AF-A0A7Z9Y5G4-F1
#
_cell.length_a   1.000
_cell.length_b   1.000
_cell.length_c   1.000
_cell.angle_alpha   90.00
_cell.angle_beta   90.00
_cell.angle_gamma   90.00
#
_symmetry.space_group_name_H-M   'P 1'
#
loop_
_entity.id
_entity.type
_entity.pdbx_description
1 polymer ?
#
loop_
_entity_poly.entity_id
_entity_poly.type
_entity_poly.pdbx_seq_one_letter_code
_entity_poly.pdbx_strand_id
1 'polypeptide(L)'
;MPAMDLRVDPFIILVFAAGAVLVFTAVLSLWSNHNASQPIQPKLDWLEAVFVSLMSVVIFTGWLGVVLASAGRFSLGIIAAGLWVTAVILFWWQRGLTRPSFTRIRWQDGLLFILLIGSAIVYFRPHEYVLGGGDAGGYINIGATLSRTGQFIIHNDVWTGWLRQFPDVTLRKQPPQWRTEYLQFVGWYIDDADPTRIIPQFFPFHPVLLAVGISLAGLAGGLLATPLWAVLALLAVYLLTRRLFERNVALLAAALLAITAVTIYFARYPTTEPLTLLLVFTGLLGWQALWDNPRTTVLWGLLGGAAFGTAFLTRIDLPLVAILIYGGLILVWLQGKWSRGWTVFTVTLSLLTVHALVSGVWLNWPYVWNTYGSL
;
A
#
# COMPACT_ATOMS: atom_id res chain seq x y z
N MET A 1 -3.56 33.08 -12.27
CA MET A 1 -3.48 32.21 -11.07
C MET A 1 -2.02 31.93 -10.80
N PRO A 2 -1.46 32.30 -9.65
CA PRO A 2 -0.09 31.90 -9.32
C PRO A 2 -0.06 30.38 -9.20
N ALA A 3 0.98 29.74 -9.73
CA ALA A 3 1.22 28.32 -9.57
C ALA A 3 1.22 28.02 -8.05
N MET A 4 0.15 27.40 -7.58
CA MET A 4 -0.03 27.11 -6.17
C MET A 4 1.00 26.03 -5.82
N ASP A 5 2.03 26.43 -5.10
CA ASP A 5 3.18 25.59 -4.77
C ASP A 5 2.68 24.38 -3.98
N LEU A 6 2.85 23.18 -4.55
CA LEU A 6 2.50 21.91 -3.88
C LEU A 6 3.40 21.63 -2.66
N ARG A 7 4.30 22.55 -2.33
CA ARG A 7 5.26 22.42 -1.24
C ARG A 7 4.55 22.54 0.10
N VAL A 8 4.39 21.39 0.74
CA VAL A 8 4.13 21.31 2.17
C VAL A 8 5.29 21.95 2.92
N ASP A 9 4.99 22.58 4.06
CA ASP A 9 5.99 23.14 4.97
C ASP A 9 7.12 22.12 5.24
N PRO A 10 8.40 22.46 4.98
CA PRO A 10 9.54 21.59 5.28
C PRO A 10 9.54 21.05 6.72
N PHE A 11 8.99 21.80 7.67
CA PHE A 11 8.83 21.35 9.05
C PHE A 11 7.91 20.13 9.13
N ILE A 12 6.77 20.12 8.43
CA ILE A 12 5.84 18.99 8.41
C ILE A 12 6.50 17.75 7.78
N ILE A 13 7.30 17.95 6.73
CA ILE A 13 8.07 16.86 6.10
C ILE A 13 9.05 16.22 7.10
N LEU A 14 9.76 17.05 7.87
CA LEU A 14 10.67 16.58 8.92
C LEU A 14 9.92 15.83 10.04
N VAL A 15 8.78 16.37 10.49
CA VAL A 15 7.94 15.75 11.54
C VAL A 15 7.40 14.41 11.06
N PHE A 16 6.97 14.32 9.80
CA PHE A 16 6.54 13.06 9.17
C PHE A 16 7.68 12.04 9.15
N ALA A 17 8.86 12.43 8.65
CA ALA A 17 10.02 11.54 8.56
C ALA A 17 10.46 11.04 9.94
N ALA A 18 10.50 11.92 10.95
CA ALA A 18 10.81 11.54 12.32
C ALA A 18 9.77 10.58 12.91
N GLY A 19 8.47 10.83 12.69
CA GLY A 19 7.40 9.94 13.12
C GLY A 19 7.48 8.55 12.48
N ALA A 20 7.75 8.50 11.17
CA ALA A 20 7.95 7.26 10.43
C ALA A 20 9.14 6.46 10.97
N VAL A 21 10.28 7.12 11.25
CA VAL A 21 11.45 6.48 11.87
C VAL A 21 11.13 5.97 13.27
N LEU A 22 10.38 6.71 14.09
CA LEU A 22 10.00 6.27 15.42
C LEU A 22 9.08 5.05 15.40
N VAL A 23 8.09 5.00 14.50
CA VAL A 23 7.26 3.80 14.32
C VAL A 23 8.09 2.62 13.84
N PHE A 24 8.99 2.83 12.87
CA PHE A 24 9.94 1.81 12.41
C PHE A 24 10.75 1.24 13.58
N THR A 25 11.36 2.11 14.39
CA THR A 25 12.16 1.72 15.55
C THR A 25 11.32 0.99 16.59
N ALA A 26 10.08 1.45 16.85
CA ALA A 26 9.18 0.82 17.81
C ALA A 26 8.75 -0.59 17.38
N VAL A 27 8.51 -0.81 16.07
CA VAL A 27 8.20 -2.15 15.55
C VAL A 27 9.42 -3.07 15.64
N LEU A 28 10.62 -2.56 15.30
CA LEU A 28 11.86 -3.31 15.42
C LEU A 28 12.14 -3.72 16.87
N SER A 29 11.90 -2.83 17.83
CA SER A 29 12.10 -3.13 19.26
C SER A 29 11.05 -4.11 19.81
N LEU A 30 9.80 -4.10 19.32
CA LEU A 30 8.82 -5.14 19.66
C LEU A 30 9.31 -6.54 19.26
N TRP A 31 9.90 -6.65 18.07
CA TRP A 31 10.50 -7.90 17.60
C TRP A 31 11.66 -8.37 18.49
N SER A 32 12.55 -7.44 18.83
CA SER A 32 13.67 -7.69 19.74
C SER A 32 13.20 -8.16 21.12
N ASN A 33 12.20 -7.50 21.69
CA ASN A 33 11.62 -7.85 22.98
C ASN A 33 10.95 -9.23 22.96
N HIS A 34 10.21 -9.57 21.89
CA HIS A 34 9.62 -10.91 21.74
C HIS A 34 10.69 -11.99 21.71
N ASN A 35 11.77 -11.79 20.94
CA ASN A 35 12.89 -12.73 20.88
C ASN A 35 13.64 -12.86 22.20
N ALA A 36 13.86 -11.76 22.92
CA ALA A 36 14.52 -11.77 24.22
C ALA A 36 13.72 -12.53 25.30
N SER A 37 12.39 -12.59 25.16
CA SER A 37 11.50 -13.34 26.07
C SER A 37 11.50 -14.85 25.81
N GLN A 38 12.06 -15.32 24.68
CA GLN A 38 12.14 -16.74 24.36
C GLN A 38 13.25 -17.42 25.19
N PRO A 39 13.08 -18.69 25.61
CA PRO A 39 14.07 -19.42 26.42
C PRO A 39 15.44 -19.53 25.74
N ILE A 40 15.43 -19.65 24.41
CA ILE A 40 16.61 -19.60 23.56
C ILE A 40 16.51 -18.27 22.84
N GLN A 41 17.32 -17.27 23.22
CA GLN A 41 17.30 -15.92 22.63
C GLN A 41 17.81 -15.98 21.18
N PRO A 42 16.93 -16.07 20.17
CA PRO A 42 17.37 -16.26 18.80
C PRO A 42 17.80 -14.91 18.25
N LYS A 43 18.91 -14.89 17.51
CA LYS A 43 19.30 -13.70 16.74
C LYS A 43 18.24 -13.41 15.68
N LEU A 44 17.88 -12.14 15.54
CA LEU A 44 16.94 -11.66 14.54
C LEU A 44 17.56 -11.74 13.14
N ASP A 45 16.79 -12.20 12.16
CA ASP A 45 17.15 -11.99 10.77
C ASP A 45 16.99 -10.49 10.47
N TRP A 46 18.10 -9.83 10.15
CA TRP A 46 18.11 -8.38 9.96
C TRP A 46 17.28 -7.95 8.75
N LEU A 47 17.26 -8.74 7.66
CA LEU A 47 16.51 -8.41 6.45
C LEU A 47 15.01 -8.43 6.73
N GLU A 48 14.54 -9.48 7.40
CA GLU A 48 13.12 -9.59 7.76
C GLU A 48 12.72 -8.53 8.78
N ALA A 49 13.55 -8.27 9.80
CA ALA A 49 13.26 -7.28 10.81
C ALA A 49 13.11 -5.87 10.22
N VAL A 50 14.03 -5.49 9.31
CA VAL A 50 13.97 -4.21 8.59
C VAL A 50 12.78 -4.18 7.65
N PHE A 51 12.54 -5.24 6.88
CA PHE A 51 11.41 -5.30 5.94
C PHE A 51 10.05 -5.21 6.65
N VAL A 52 9.84 -5.97 7.73
CA VAL A 52 8.62 -5.95 8.54
C VAL A 52 8.39 -4.56 9.12
N SER A 53 9.43 -3.92 9.66
CA SER A 53 9.34 -2.59 10.24
C SER A 53 9.01 -1.54 9.17
N LEU A 54 9.67 -1.60 8.01
CA LEU A 54 9.41 -0.70 6.89
C LEU A 54 7.99 -0.86 6.34
N MET A 55 7.55 -2.10 6.08
CA MET A 55 6.23 -2.38 5.56
C MET A 55 5.12 -2.01 6.56
N SER A 56 5.37 -2.15 7.86
CA SER A 56 4.43 -1.68 8.89
C SER A 56 4.20 -0.17 8.80
N VAL A 57 5.27 0.62 8.58
CA VAL A 57 5.15 2.07 8.38
C VAL A 57 4.39 2.40 7.09
N VAL A 58 4.71 1.74 5.98
CA VAL A 58 4.04 1.96 4.67
C VAL A 58 2.55 1.63 4.77
N ILE A 59 2.21 0.45 5.30
CA ILE A 59 0.83 -0.01 5.42
C ILE A 59 0.03 0.89 6.36
N PHE A 60 0.60 1.25 7.52
CA PHE A 60 -0.07 2.12 8.47
C PHE A 60 -0.29 3.52 7.90
N THR A 61 0.72 4.09 7.24
CA THR A 61 0.64 5.39 6.57
C THR A 61 -0.44 5.39 5.49
N GLY A 62 -0.45 4.37 4.62
CA GLY A 62 -1.46 4.21 3.58
C GLY A 62 -2.86 4.04 4.15
N TRP A 63 -3.01 3.19 5.17
CA TRP A 63 -4.33 2.94 5.78
C TRP A 63 -4.87 4.18 6.49
N LEU A 64 -4.06 4.86 7.30
CA LEU A 64 -4.44 6.12 7.94
C LEU A 64 -4.80 7.18 6.89
N GLY A 65 -4.02 7.27 5.83
CA GLY A 65 -4.32 8.18 4.72
C GLY A 65 -5.64 7.85 4.02
N VAL A 66 -6.01 6.57 3.84
CA VAL A 66 -7.33 6.18 3.31
C VAL A 66 -8.45 6.60 4.25
N VAL A 67 -8.30 6.38 5.57
CA VAL A 67 -9.29 6.81 6.56
C VAL A 67 -9.50 8.33 6.49
N LEU A 68 -8.42 9.09 6.44
CA LEU A 68 -8.48 10.55 6.34
C LEU A 68 -9.06 11.02 5.01
N ALA A 69 -8.70 10.39 3.90
CA ALA A 69 -9.22 10.70 2.58
C ALA A 69 -10.73 10.43 2.47
N SER A 70 -11.19 9.34 3.08
CA SER A 70 -12.62 8.99 3.18
C SER A 70 -13.42 10.04 3.97
N ALA A 71 -12.78 10.67 4.97
CA ALA A 71 -13.36 11.76 5.74
C ALA A 71 -13.19 13.15 5.10
N GLY A 72 -12.52 13.25 3.94
CA GLY A 72 -12.22 14.53 3.29
C GLY A 72 -11.20 15.40 4.05
N ARG A 73 -10.32 14.77 4.83
CA ARG A 73 -9.35 15.42 5.73
C ARG A 73 -7.92 14.92 5.50
N PHE A 74 -7.60 14.38 4.33
CA PHE A 74 -6.24 13.96 4.03
C PHE A 74 -5.26 15.14 4.15
N SER A 75 -4.21 14.95 4.94
CA SER A 75 -3.12 15.92 5.11
C SER A 75 -1.89 15.20 5.63
N LEU A 76 -0.71 15.55 5.09
CA LEU A 76 0.56 15.01 5.57
C LEU A 76 0.79 15.31 7.06
N GLY A 77 0.33 16.48 7.55
CA GLY A 77 0.47 16.86 8.95
C GLY A 77 -0.32 15.97 9.91
N ILE A 78 -1.55 15.59 9.54
CA ILE A 78 -2.39 14.70 10.36
C ILE A 78 -1.81 13.28 10.34
N ILE A 79 -1.31 12.82 9.19
CA ILE A 79 -0.61 11.54 9.09
C ILE A 79 0.64 11.53 9.98
N ALA A 80 1.44 12.60 9.94
CA ALA A 80 2.61 12.75 10.80
C ALA A 80 2.23 12.66 12.29
N ALA A 81 1.20 13.39 12.72
CA ALA A 81 0.69 13.29 14.09
C ALA A 81 0.25 11.87 14.45
N GLY A 82 -0.45 11.17 13.55
CA GLY A 82 -0.85 9.78 13.74
C GLY A 82 0.34 8.82 13.90
N LEU A 83 1.41 9.02 13.13
CA LEU A 83 2.67 8.26 13.28
C LEU A 83 3.29 8.50 14.66
N TRP A 84 3.36 9.75 15.12
CA TRP A 84 3.89 10.08 16.44
C TRP A 84 3.07 9.46 17.58
N VAL A 85 1.75 9.60 17.55
CA VAL A 85 0.86 9.00 18.55
C VAL A 85 1.04 7.49 18.57
N THR A 86 1.13 6.85 17.41
CA THR A 86 1.35 5.41 17.30
C THR A 86 2.70 5.01 17.87
N ALA A 87 3.77 5.73 17.55
CA ALA A 87 5.09 5.47 18.12
C ALA A 87 5.08 5.56 19.65
N VAL A 88 4.44 6.61 20.22
CA VAL A 88 4.29 6.77 21.67
C VAL A 88 3.55 5.59 22.28
N ILE A 89 2.42 5.17 21.71
CA ILE A 89 1.65 4.02 22.19
C ILE A 89 2.49 2.74 22.15
N LEU A 90 3.19 2.51 21.03
CA LEU A 90 4.03 1.32 20.87
C LEU A 90 5.18 1.31 21.88
N PHE A 91 5.87 2.42 22.10
CA PHE A 91 6.94 2.51 23.10
C PHE A 91 6.42 2.39 24.52
N TRP A 92 5.26 2.95 24.83
CA TRP A 92 4.65 2.85 26.16
C TRP A 92 4.21 1.42 26.49
N TRP A 93 3.69 0.69 25.50
CA TRP A 93 3.29 -0.71 25.68
C TRP A 93 4.51 -1.65 25.81
N GLN A 94 5.65 -1.25 25.25
CA GLN A 94 6.89 -2.00 25.40
C GLN A 94 7.46 -1.79 26.81
N ARG A 95 7.41 -2.83 27.64
CA ARG A 95 7.98 -2.85 29.00
C ARG A 95 9.52 -2.92 28.98
N GLY A 96 10.16 -1.97 28.30
CA GLY A 96 11.61 -1.88 28.12
C GLY A 96 12.05 -1.95 26.65
N LEU A 97 13.26 -1.47 26.39
CA LEU A 97 13.90 -1.48 25.08
C LEU A 97 15.05 -2.49 25.08
N THR A 98 14.88 -3.61 24.38
CA THR A 98 15.96 -4.58 24.20
C THR A 98 16.70 -4.28 22.90
N ARG A 99 18.02 -4.12 22.97
CA ARG A 99 18.85 -3.90 21.76
C ARG A 99 18.75 -5.13 20.84
N PRO A 100 18.42 -4.95 19.55
CA PRO A 100 18.31 -6.07 18.62
C PRO A 100 19.68 -6.71 18.41
N SER A 101 19.73 -8.03 18.50
CA SER A 101 20.90 -8.84 18.12
C SER A 101 20.60 -9.52 16.79
N PHE A 102 21.40 -9.23 15.77
CA PHE A 102 21.16 -9.72 14.41
C PHE A 102 22.02 -10.91 14.02
N THR A 103 21.50 -11.76 13.13
CA THR A 103 22.27 -12.80 12.44
C THR A 103 23.37 -12.17 11.59
N ARG A 104 24.47 -12.91 11.37
CA ARG A 104 25.55 -12.45 10.49
C ARG A 104 25.06 -12.26 9.05
N ILE A 105 25.53 -11.19 8.42
CA ILE A 105 25.34 -10.92 6.99
C ILE A 105 26.03 -12.03 6.19
N ARG A 106 25.35 -12.56 5.18
CA ARG A 106 25.89 -13.55 4.25
C ARG A 106 26.18 -12.92 2.89
N TRP A 107 27.00 -13.57 2.07
CA TRP A 107 27.32 -13.09 0.71
C TRP A 107 26.06 -12.96 -0.16
N GLN A 108 25.04 -13.80 0.04
CA GLN A 108 23.77 -13.68 -0.67
C GLN A 108 23.06 -12.35 -0.35
N ASP A 109 23.19 -11.84 0.87
CA ASP A 109 22.59 -10.57 1.25
C ASP A 109 23.28 -9.41 0.51
N GLY A 110 24.60 -9.53 0.28
CA GLY A 110 25.36 -8.60 -0.56
C GLY A 110 24.93 -8.63 -2.02
N LEU A 111 24.75 -9.82 -2.61
CA LEU A 111 24.25 -9.95 -3.98
C LEU A 111 22.82 -9.43 -4.14
N LEU A 112 21.95 -9.69 -3.16
CA LEU A 112 20.61 -9.11 -3.12
C LEU A 112 20.69 -7.59 -3.14
N PHE A 113 21.56 -6.98 -2.33
CA PHE A 113 21.72 -5.52 -2.29
C PHE A 113 22.19 -4.96 -3.64
N ILE A 114 23.15 -5.62 -4.30
CA ILE A 114 23.58 -5.26 -5.66
C ILE A 114 22.41 -5.36 -6.65
N LEU A 115 21.62 -6.43 -6.58
CA LEU A 115 20.44 -6.62 -7.42
C LEU A 115 19.39 -5.50 -7.19
N LEU A 116 19.10 -5.17 -5.93
CA LEU A 116 18.13 -4.13 -5.59
C LEU A 116 18.59 -2.74 -6.05
N ILE A 117 19.89 -2.41 -5.89
CA ILE A 117 20.47 -1.16 -6.41
C ILE A 117 20.41 -1.14 -7.94
N GLY A 118 20.84 -2.23 -8.60
CA GLY A 118 20.78 -2.34 -10.06
C GLY A 118 19.36 -2.17 -10.58
N SER A 119 18.39 -2.80 -9.93
CA SER A 119 16.96 -2.65 -10.24
C SER A 119 16.49 -1.21 -10.01
N ALA A 120 16.88 -0.58 -8.91
CA ALA A 120 16.53 0.82 -8.64
C ALA A 120 17.06 1.77 -9.72
N ILE A 121 18.30 1.59 -10.19
CA ILE A 121 18.89 2.40 -11.29
C ILE A 121 18.06 2.30 -12.58
N VAL A 122 17.50 1.13 -12.86
CA VAL A 122 16.65 0.89 -14.04
C VAL A 122 15.23 1.41 -13.82
N TYR A 123 14.66 1.17 -12.64
CA TYR A 123 13.24 1.42 -12.34
C TYR A 123 12.96 2.89 -12.00
N PHE A 124 13.88 3.60 -11.35
CA PHE A 124 13.73 5.02 -10.95
C PHE A 124 13.90 5.98 -12.14
N ARG A 125 13.22 5.66 -13.25
CA ARG A 125 13.02 6.48 -14.43
C ARG A 125 11.52 6.47 -14.76
N PRO A 126 10.67 6.93 -13.84
CA PRO A 126 9.23 6.75 -13.94
C PRO A 126 8.70 7.41 -15.22
N HIS A 127 7.69 6.80 -15.83
CA HIS A 127 7.00 7.41 -16.96
C HIS A 127 6.11 8.55 -16.46
N GLU A 128 6.24 9.72 -17.09
CA GLU A 128 5.59 10.95 -16.65
C GLU A 128 4.13 11.05 -17.13
N TYR A 129 3.26 10.20 -16.58
CA TYR A 129 1.81 10.23 -16.85
C TYR A 129 1.11 11.39 -16.13
N VAL A 130 1.57 12.63 -16.37
CA VAL A 130 1.10 13.84 -15.69
C VAL A 130 -0.17 14.42 -16.33
N LEU A 131 -0.30 14.32 -17.66
CA LEU A 131 -1.44 14.85 -18.41
C LEU A 131 -2.64 13.89 -18.46
N GLY A 132 -2.59 12.75 -17.76
CA GLY A 132 -3.57 11.68 -17.90
C GLY A 132 -3.14 10.60 -18.91
N GLY A 133 -4.07 10.14 -19.76
CA GLY A 133 -3.76 9.18 -20.82
C GLY A 133 -3.98 7.70 -20.48
N GLY A 134 -4.84 7.40 -19.50
CA GLY A 134 -5.20 6.04 -19.08
C GLY A 134 -5.19 5.92 -17.55
N ASP A 135 -5.23 4.68 -17.06
CA ASP A 135 -5.27 4.38 -15.62
C ASP A 135 -4.07 4.99 -14.88
N ALA A 136 -2.87 4.86 -15.45
CA ALA A 136 -1.63 5.41 -14.89
C ALA A 136 -1.73 6.91 -14.58
N GLY A 137 -2.23 7.69 -15.54
CA GLY A 137 -2.43 9.12 -15.33
C GLY A 137 -3.58 9.43 -14.38
N GLY A 138 -4.62 8.59 -14.38
CA GLY A 138 -5.71 8.67 -13.40
C GLY A 138 -5.20 8.54 -11.97
N TYR A 139 -4.38 7.54 -11.66
CA TYR A 139 -3.79 7.36 -10.32
C TYR A 139 -2.97 8.58 -9.86
N ILE A 140 -2.10 9.09 -10.74
CA ILE A 140 -1.28 10.29 -10.44
C ILE A 140 -2.17 11.51 -10.20
N ASN A 141 -3.19 11.74 -11.03
CA ASN A 141 -4.09 12.87 -10.90
C ASN A 141 -4.96 12.79 -9.64
N ILE A 142 -5.40 11.59 -9.25
CA ILE A 142 -6.13 11.40 -7.99
C ILE A 142 -5.20 11.71 -6.81
N GLY A 143 -3.98 11.18 -6.81
CA GLY A 143 -2.99 11.48 -5.76
C GLY A 143 -2.67 12.98 -5.66
N ALA A 144 -2.48 13.65 -6.80
CA ALA A 144 -2.19 15.09 -6.85
C ALA A 144 -3.39 15.96 -6.44
N THR A 145 -4.60 15.48 -6.68
CA THR A 145 -5.81 16.18 -6.23
C THR A 145 -6.02 15.99 -4.75
N LEU A 146 -5.89 14.76 -4.26
CA LEU A 146 -6.00 14.42 -2.85
C LEU A 146 -4.97 15.17 -1.99
N SER A 147 -3.73 15.32 -2.46
CA SER A 147 -2.70 16.07 -1.73
C SER A 147 -3.01 17.57 -1.61
N ARG A 148 -3.78 18.13 -2.55
CA ARG A 148 -4.19 19.55 -2.56
C ARG A 148 -5.47 19.81 -1.78
N THR A 149 -6.48 18.97 -1.99
CA THR A 149 -7.84 19.22 -1.47
C THR A 149 -8.10 18.51 -0.16
N GLY A 150 -7.34 17.46 0.15
CA GLY A 150 -7.62 16.55 1.26
C GLY A 150 -8.83 15.64 1.02
N GLN A 151 -9.49 15.77 -0.13
CA GLN A 151 -10.75 15.09 -0.45
C GLN A 151 -10.54 14.01 -1.50
N PHE A 152 -11.06 12.80 -1.23
CA PHE A 152 -11.10 11.74 -2.23
C PHE A 152 -12.21 11.99 -3.24
N ILE A 153 -13.46 12.09 -2.80
CA ILE A 153 -14.58 12.57 -3.62
C ILE A 153 -14.59 14.09 -3.57
N ILE A 154 -14.58 14.72 -4.74
CA ILE A 154 -14.63 16.18 -4.88
C ILE A 154 -16.10 16.61 -4.86
N HIS A 155 -16.41 17.65 -4.09
CA HIS A 155 -17.75 18.23 -3.97
C HIS A 155 -17.72 19.71 -4.36
N ASN A 156 -18.86 20.23 -4.82
CA ASN A 156 -19.03 21.63 -5.20
C ASN A 156 -18.07 22.10 -6.30
N ASP A 157 -17.69 21.22 -7.24
CA ASP A 157 -16.88 21.61 -8.39
C ASP A 157 -17.74 22.35 -9.42
N VAL A 158 -17.74 23.68 -9.31
CA VAL A 158 -18.48 24.58 -10.20
C VAL A 158 -18.09 24.39 -11.65
N TRP A 159 -16.82 24.04 -11.92
CA TRP A 159 -16.33 23.82 -13.27
C TRP A 159 -17.00 22.62 -13.94
N THR A 160 -17.02 21.46 -13.27
CA THR A 160 -17.71 20.27 -13.80
C THR A 160 -19.22 20.49 -13.90
N GLY A 161 -19.81 21.24 -12.95
CA GLY A 161 -21.21 21.67 -13.05
C GLY A 161 -21.49 22.49 -14.31
N TRP A 162 -20.58 23.37 -14.71
CA TRP A 162 -20.67 24.12 -15.96
C TRP A 162 -20.49 23.22 -17.19
N LEU A 163 -19.50 22.32 -17.19
CA LEU A 163 -19.28 21.38 -18.30
C LEU A 163 -20.52 20.52 -18.56
N ARG A 164 -21.22 20.09 -17.50
CA ARG A 164 -22.45 19.29 -17.64
C ARG A 164 -23.58 19.99 -18.40
N GLN A 165 -23.55 21.32 -18.53
CA GLN A 165 -24.52 22.07 -19.36
C GLN A 165 -24.29 21.84 -20.86
N PHE A 166 -23.09 21.39 -21.27
CA PHE A 166 -22.71 21.14 -22.66
C PHE A 166 -22.07 19.75 -22.79
N PRO A 167 -22.78 18.68 -22.40
CA PRO A 167 -22.15 17.37 -22.18
C PRO A 167 -21.61 16.75 -23.48
N ASP A 168 -22.28 17.00 -24.61
CA ASP A 168 -21.93 16.39 -25.90
C ASP A 168 -20.60 16.90 -26.49
N VAL A 169 -20.13 18.06 -26.05
CA VAL A 169 -18.86 18.66 -26.52
C VAL A 169 -17.77 18.72 -25.45
N THR A 170 -18.13 18.61 -24.18
CA THR A 170 -17.17 18.77 -23.07
C THR A 170 -16.90 17.49 -22.29
N LEU A 171 -17.78 16.49 -22.37
CA LEU A 171 -17.70 15.27 -21.57
C LEU A 171 -17.69 14.03 -22.46
N ARG A 172 -17.09 12.96 -21.96
CA ARG A 172 -17.15 11.65 -22.63
C ARG A 172 -18.36 10.89 -22.11
N LYS A 173 -19.30 10.59 -23.00
CA LYS A 173 -20.44 9.71 -22.70
C LYS A 173 -19.98 8.26 -22.53
N GLN A 174 -20.48 7.61 -21.49
CA GLN A 174 -20.18 6.22 -21.16
C GLN A 174 -21.25 5.28 -21.75
N PRO A 175 -20.94 3.97 -21.90
CA PRO A 175 -21.94 2.98 -22.28
C PRO A 175 -23.18 3.00 -21.37
N PRO A 176 -24.40 2.82 -21.88
CA PRO A 176 -25.64 2.96 -21.09
C PRO A 176 -25.76 2.03 -19.88
N GLN A 177 -25.06 0.89 -19.90
CA GLN A 177 -25.08 -0.09 -18.80
C GLN A 177 -24.19 0.32 -17.60
N TRP A 178 -23.36 1.35 -17.76
CA TRP A 178 -22.49 1.84 -16.70
C TRP A 178 -23.22 2.83 -15.78
N ARG A 179 -22.76 2.92 -14.54
CA ARG A 179 -23.50 3.59 -13.46
C ARG A 179 -23.54 5.11 -13.57
N THR A 180 -22.53 5.70 -14.21
CA THR A 180 -22.38 7.15 -14.38
C THR A 180 -22.42 7.45 -15.86
N GLU A 181 -23.28 8.37 -16.31
CA GLU A 181 -23.48 8.63 -17.74
C GLU A 181 -22.25 9.28 -18.38
N TYR A 182 -21.53 10.10 -17.63
CA TYR A 182 -20.40 10.89 -18.14
C TYR A 182 -19.14 10.78 -17.29
N LEU A 183 -18.01 10.96 -17.97
CA LEU A 183 -16.70 11.18 -17.36
C LEU A 183 -16.06 12.44 -17.96
N GLN A 184 -15.37 13.23 -17.15
CA GLN A 184 -14.60 14.38 -17.64
C GLN A 184 -13.29 13.90 -18.28
N PHE A 185 -12.55 13.09 -17.53
CA PHE A 185 -11.31 12.44 -17.95
C PHE A 185 -11.33 10.98 -17.52
N VAL A 186 -10.48 10.15 -18.13
CA VAL A 186 -10.33 8.75 -17.73
C VAL A 186 -10.04 8.69 -16.22
N GLY A 187 -10.83 7.89 -15.49
CA GLY A 187 -10.73 7.77 -14.04
C GLY A 187 -11.53 8.77 -13.22
N TRP A 188 -12.29 9.69 -13.83
CA TRP A 188 -13.04 10.75 -13.15
C TRP A 188 -14.51 10.74 -13.55
N TYR A 189 -15.32 10.06 -12.74
CA TYR A 189 -16.76 9.99 -12.95
C TYR A 189 -17.46 11.24 -12.45
N ILE A 190 -18.51 11.65 -13.17
CA ILE A 190 -19.41 12.72 -12.76
C ILE A 190 -20.68 12.06 -12.21
N ASP A 191 -21.11 12.49 -11.02
CA ASP A 191 -22.35 12.01 -10.42
C ASP A 191 -23.55 12.51 -11.24
N ASP A 192 -24.43 11.58 -11.63
CA ASP A 192 -25.62 11.90 -12.44
C ASP A 192 -26.67 12.69 -11.64
N ALA A 193 -26.70 12.52 -10.31
CA ALA A 193 -27.60 13.24 -9.42
C ALA A 193 -27.07 14.62 -9.01
N ASP A 194 -25.75 14.79 -8.98
CA ASP A 194 -25.08 16.05 -8.65
C ASP A 194 -23.88 16.29 -9.58
N PRO A 195 -24.04 17.08 -10.66
CA PRO A 195 -22.97 17.38 -11.59
C PRO A 195 -21.75 18.10 -10.99
N THR A 196 -21.85 18.64 -9.78
CA THR A 196 -20.73 19.28 -9.07
C THR A 196 -19.93 18.29 -8.22
N ARG A 197 -20.32 17.02 -8.21
CA ARG A 197 -19.66 15.95 -7.48
C ARG A 197 -18.90 15.03 -8.42
N ILE A 198 -17.60 14.88 -8.16
CA ILE A 198 -16.68 14.07 -8.98
C ILE A 198 -16.16 12.92 -8.15
N ILE A 199 -16.30 11.71 -8.70
CA ILE A 199 -15.96 10.46 -8.04
C ILE A 199 -14.76 9.83 -8.77
N PRO A 200 -13.58 9.72 -8.11
CA PRO A 200 -12.47 8.95 -8.64
C PRO A 200 -12.86 7.48 -8.84
N GLN A 201 -12.46 6.94 -9.99
CA GLN A 201 -12.74 5.55 -10.34
C GLN A 201 -12.06 4.56 -9.40
N PHE A 202 -10.75 4.73 -9.18
CA PHE A 202 -9.93 3.67 -8.58
C PHE A 202 -10.00 3.61 -7.06
N PHE A 203 -9.66 2.45 -6.50
CA PHE A 203 -9.60 2.23 -5.06
C PHE A 203 -8.54 3.12 -4.38
N PRO A 204 -8.75 3.55 -3.11
CA PRO A 204 -8.05 4.70 -2.55
C PRO A 204 -6.62 4.44 -2.06
N PHE A 205 -6.22 3.19 -1.79
CA PHE A 205 -4.96 2.92 -1.08
C PHE A 205 -3.71 3.33 -1.88
N HIS A 206 -3.65 3.01 -3.17
CA HIS A 206 -2.55 3.45 -4.02
C HIS A 206 -2.53 4.98 -4.23
N PRO A 207 -3.64 5.63 -4.64
CA PRO A 207 -3.70 7.09 -4.72
C PRO A 207 -3.28 7.83 -3.45
N VAL A 208 -3.63 7.32 -2.28
CA VAL A 208 -3.21 7.89 -0.99
C VAL A 208 -1.70 7.85 -0.81
N LEU A 209 -1.05 6.73 -1.13
CA LEU A 209 0.41 6.63 -1.06
C LEU A 209 1.09 7.53 -2.09
N LEU A 210 0.50 7.69 -3.28
CA LEU A 210 0.95 8.69 -4.26
C LEU A 210 0.80 10.11 -3.70
N ALA A 211 -0.32 10.43 -3.06
CA ALA A 211 -0.56 11.72 -2.44
C ALA A 211 0.45 12.04 -1.32
N VAL A 212 0.85 11.02 -0.53
CA VAL A 212 1.93 11.14 0.45
C VAL A 212 3.26 11.46 -0.25
N GLY A 213 3.62 10.71 -1.30
CA GLY A 213 4.81 11.00 -2.10
C GLY A 213 4.80 12.42 -2.70
N ILE A 214 3.65 12.85 -3.21
CA ILE A 214 3.46 14.20 -3.75
C ILE A 214 3.60 15.27 -2.68
N SER A 215 3.07 15.03 -1.48
CA SER A 215 3.17 15.94 -0.36
C SER A 215 4.62 16.09 0.14
N LEU A 216 5.44 15.03 -0.01
CA LEU A 216 6.83 15.02 0.44
C LEU A 216 7.80 15.69 -0.54
N ALA A 217 7.62 15.48 -1.84
CA ALA A 217 8.61 15.90 -2.83
C ALA A 217 7.99 16.46 -4.13
N GLY A 218 6.74 16.95 -4.05
CA GLY A 218 5.99 17.37 -5.22
C GLY A 218 5.69 16.20 -6.17
N LEU A 219 5.26 16.52 -7.39
CA LEU A 219 4.81 15.51 -8.35
C LEU A 219 5.81 14.37 -8.59
N ALA A 220 7.11 14.68 -8.59
CA ALA A 220 8.19 13.70 -8.70
C ALA A 220 8.11 12.63 -7.61
N GLY A 221 7.79 13.00 -6.36
CA GLY A 221 7.63 12.05 -5.26
C GLY A 221 6.50 11.05 -5.48
N GLY A 222 5.39 11.48 -6.09
CA GLY A 222 4.32 10.58 -6.51
C GLY A 222 4.76 9.59 -7.58
N LEU A 223 5.43 10.10 -8.63
CA LEU A 223 5.94 9.27 -9.73
C LEU A 223 6.97 8.23 -9.28
N LEU A 224 7.77 8.56 -8.27
CA LEU A 224 8.80 7.66 -7.71
C LEU A 224 8.24 6.55 -6.80
N ALA A 225 6.97 6.63 -6.38
CA ALA A 225 6.38 5.60 -5.52
C ALA A 225 6.27 4.24 -6.23
N THR A 226 5.92 4.21 -7.52
CA THR A 226 5.74 2.95 -8.26
C THR A 226 7.06 2.18 -8.43
N PRO A 227 8.18 2.83 -8.83
CA PRO A 227 9.50 2.20 -8.80
C PRO A 227 9.88 1.66 -7.42
N LEU A 228 9.57 2.41 -6.36
CA LEU A 228 9.81 1.97 -4.98
C LEU A 228 9.04 0.68 -4.65
N TRP A 229 7.76 0.59 -5.02
CA TRP A 229 6.97 -0.63 -4.82
C TRP A 229 7.55 -1.83 -5.54
N ALA A 230 8.02 -1.65 -6.78
CA ALA A 230 8.65 -2.73 -7.54
C ALA A 230 9.95 -3.23 -6.87
N VAL A 231 10.82 -2.34 -6.41
CA VAL A 231 12.06 -2.74 -5.70
C VAL A 231 11.73 -3.46 -4.40
N LEU A 232 10.77 -2.96 -3.62
CA LEU A 232 10.34 -3.62 -2.39
C LEU A 232 9.67 -4.98 -2.67
N ALA A 233 8.94 -5.11 -3.79
CA ALA A 233 8.35 -6.38 -4.19
C ALA A 233 9.41 -7.44 -4.49
N LEU A 234 10.54 -7.07 -5.12
CA LEU A 234 11.68 -7.99 -5.31
C LEU A 234 12.22 -8.49 -3.96
N LEU A 235 12.32 -7.62 -2.96
CA LEU A 235 12.72 -7.98 -1.61
C LEU A 235 11.68 -8.91 -0.95
N ALA A 236 10.39 -8.63 -1.09
CA ALA A 236 9.32 -9.50 -0.56
C ALA A 236 9.36 -10.91 -1.18
N VAL A 237 9.53 -10.99 -2.50
CA VAL A 237 9.66 -12.25 -3.25
C VAL A 237 10.90 -13.01 -2.81
N TYR A 238 12.04 -12.34 -2.67
CA TYR A 238 13.26 -12.94 -2.13
C TYR A 238 13.02 -13.53 -0.73
N LEU A 239 12.44 -12.76 0.19
CA LEU A 239 12.21 -13.19 1.57
C LEU A 239 11.26 -14.39 1.65
N LEU A 240 10.17 -14.38 0.89
CA LEU A 240 9.23 -15.51 0.83
C LEU A 240 9.90 -16.76 0.25
N THR A 241 10.58 -16.62 -0.89
CA THR A 241 11.23 -17.74 -1.59
C THR A 241 12.33 -18.35 -0.72
N ARG A 242 13.06 -17.52 0.03
CA ARG A 242 14.10 -17.95 0.96
C ARG A 242 13.55 -18.80 2.10
N ARG A 243 12.31 -18.55 2.53
CA ARG A 243 11.63 -19.35 3.56
C ARG A 243 11.08 -20.67 3.00
N LEU A 244 10.54 -20.64 1.79
CA LEU A 244 9.98 -21.83 1.14
C LEU A 244 11.08 -22.81 0.66
N PHE A 245 12.23 -22.28 0.27
CA PHE A 245 13.34 -23.03 -0.30
C PHE A 245 14.65 -22.67 0.41
N GLU A 246 15.54 -21.96 -0.28
CA GLU A 246 16.83 -21.53 0.25
C GLU A 246 17.28 -20.19 -0.37
N ARG A 247 18.37 -19.61 0.14
CA ARG A 247 18.87 -18.28 -0.27
C ARG A 247 19.27 -18.20 -1.74
N ASN A 248 19.83 -19.26 -2.31
CA ASN A 248 20.29 -19.24 -3.70
C ASN A 248 19.10 -19.28 -4.67
N VAL A 249 18.10 -20.12 -4.39
CA VAL A 249 16.83 -20.16 -5.13
C VAL A 249 16.11 -18.81 -5.02
N ALA A 250 16.13 -18.19 -3.84
CA ALA A 250 15.56 -16.86 -3.65
C ALA A 250 16.26 -15.76 -4.47
N LEU A 251 17.60 -15.79 -4.55
CA LEU A 251 18.35 -14.86 -5.41
C LEU A 251 17.99 -15.06 -6.88
N LEU A 252 17.91 -16.31 -7.33
CA LEU A 252 17.55 -16.62 -8.71
C LEU A 252 16.13 -16.13 -9.03
N ALA A 253 15.15 -16.41 -8.15
CA ALA A 253 13.78 -15.95 -8.32
C ALA A 253 13.68 -14.42 -8.39
N ALA A 254 14.33 -13.72 -7.45
CA ALA A 254 14.35 -12.25 -7.45
C ALA A 254 15.07 -11.68 -8.69
N ALA A 255 16.17 -12.29 -9.13
CA ALA A 255 16.91 -11.85 -10.32
C ALA A 255 16.10 -12.02 -11.61
N LEU A 256 15.46 -13.18 -11.80
CA LEU A 256 14.59 -13.43 -12.96
C LEU A 256 13.40 -12.47 -12.98
N LEU A 257 12.78 -12.25 -11.83
CA LEU A 257 11.68 -11.28 -11.71
C LEU A 257 12.16 -9.85 -12.02
N ALA A 258 13.35 -9.47 -11.56
CA ALA A 258 13.91 -8.14 -11.73
C ALA A 258 14.17 -7.78 -13.21
N ILE A 259 14.61 -8.74 -14.01
CA ILE A 259 14.95 -8.52 -15.44
C ILE A 259 13.77 -8.75 -16.39
N THR A 260 12.63 -9.22 -15.88
CA THR A 260 11.46 -9.49 -16.71
C THR A 260 10.91 -8.19 -17.28
N ALA A 261 10.65 -8.15 -18.60
CA ALA A 261 10.18 -6.96 -19.29
C ALA A 261 8.89 -6.38 -18.67
N VAL A 262 7.98 -7.24 -18.23
CA VAL A 262 6.74 -6.85 -17.54
C VAL A 262 7.05 -6.11 -16.24
N THR A 263 7.95 -6.63 -15.40
CA THR A 263 8.37 -5.97 -14.15
C THR A 263 9.00 -4.62 -14.44
N ILE A 264 9.91 -4.54 -15.41
CA ILE A 264 10.58 -3.28 -15.78
C ILE A 264 9.56 -2.24 -16.27
N TYR A 265 8.58 -2.66 -17.08
CA TYR A 265 7.54 -1.78 -17.59
C TYR A 265 6.65 -1.25 -16.45
N PHE A 266 6.07 -2.16 -15.64
CA PHE A 266 5.17 -1.78 -14.56
C PHE A 266 5.87 -1.05 -13.41
N ALA A 267 7.16 -1.31 -13.18
CA ALA A 267 7.94 -0.53 -12.21
C ALA A 267 8.00 0.96 -12.56
N ARG A 268 7.87 1.31 -13.85
CA ARG A 268 7.93 2.69 -14.35
C ARG A 268 6.56 3.27 -14.69
N TYR A 269 5.53 2.44 -14.79
CA TYR A 269 4.18 2.81 -15.20
C TYR A 269 3.25 2.93 -13.98
N PRO A 270 2.81 4.15 -13.58
CA PRO A 270 2.28 4.43 -12.24
C PRO A 270 0.89 3.85 -11.98
N THR A 271 0.87 2.56 -11.67
CA THR A 271 -0.33 1.72 -11.56
C THR A 271 -0.28 0.86 -10.31
N THR A 272 -1.35 0.12 -10.03
CA THR A 272 -1.49 -0.61 -8.77
C THR A 272 -0.77 -1.95 -8.74
N GLU A 273 -0.34 -2.45 -9.89
CA GLU A 273 0.26 -3.77 -10.07
C GLU A 273 1.50 -3.95 -9.19
N PRO A 274 2.51 -3.05 -9.18
CA PRO A 274 3.70 -3.24 -8.35
C PRO A 274 3.39 -3.19 -6.85
N LEU A 275 2.48 -2.30 -6.42
CA LEU A 275 2.06 -2.22 -5.03
C LEU A 275 1.29 -3.49 -4.62
N THR A 276 0.45 -4.01 -5.50
CA THR A 276 -0.29 -5.24 -5.25
C THR A 276 0.64 -6.43 -5.14
N LEU A 277 1.63 -6.54 -6.04
CA LEU A 277 2.66 -7.57 -5.97
C LEU A 277 3.39 -7.50 -4.62
N LEU A 278 3.81 -6.31 -4.20
CA LEU A 278 4.42 -6.09 -2.89
C LEU A 278 3.52 -6.55 -1.74
N LEU A 279 2.26 -6.10 -1.71
CA LEU A 279 1.31 -6.38 -0.62
C LEU A 279 0.95 -7.87 -0.55
N VAL A 280 0.66 -8.51 -1.68
CA VAL A 280 0.33 -9.95 -1.74
C VAL A 280 1.53 -10.79 -1.28
N PHE A 281 2.74 -10.51 -1.77
CA PHE A 281 3.93 -11.25 -1.34
C PHE A 281 4.31 -10.96 0.11
N THR A 282 4.05 -9.76 0.63
CA THR A 282 4.18 -9.45 2.06
C THR A 282 3.17 -10.24 2.90
N GLY A 283 1.93 -10.36 2.42
CA GLY A 283 0.88 -11.17 3.01
C GLY A 283 1.27 -12.65 3.09
N LEU A 284 1.74 -13.21 1.97
CA LEU A 284 2.24 -14.59 1.88
C LEU A 284 3.48 -14.82 2.76
N LEU A 285 4.37 -13.84 2.87
CA LEU A 285 5.51 -13.91 3.79
C LEU A 285 5.05 -14.03 5.25
N GLY A 286 4.07 -13.21 5.65
CA GLY A 286 3.46 -13.31 6.98
C GLY A 286 2.74 -14.63 7.22
N TRP A 287 2.02 -15.13 6.21
CA TRP A 287 1.40 -16.45 6.22
C TRP A 287 2.43 -17.55 6.45
N GLN A 288 3.50 -17.58 5.64
CA GLN A 288 4.55 -18.58 5.75
C GLN A 288 5.25 -18.52 7.11
N ALA A 289 5.53 -17.32 7.62
CA ALA A 289 6.16 -17.16 8.93
C ALA A 289 5.31 -17.71 10.10
N LEU A 290 3.98 -17.57 10.01
CA LEU A 290 3.04 -18.18 10.97
C LEU A 290 2.92 -19.70 10.79
N TRP A 291 3.01 -20.18 9.56
CA TRP A 291 2.98 -21.60 9.25
C TRP A 291 4.23 -22.34 9.75
N ASP A 292 5.41 -21.75 9.55
CA ASP A 292 6.70 -22.31 9.97
C ASP A 292 6.78 -22.51 11.50
N ASN A 293 6.21 -21.59 12.27
CA ASN A 293 6.28 -21.65 13.72
C ASN A 293 5.04 -20.99 14.37
N PRO A 294 4.17 -21.76 15.05
CA PRO A 294 3.00 -21.23 15.75
C PRO A 294 3.31 -20.24 16.89
N ARG A 295 4.54 -20.25 17.43
CA ARG A 295 5.04 -19.31 18.45
C ARG A 295 5.70 -18.06 17.87
N THR A 296 5.68 -17.91 16.54
CA THR A 296 6.11 -16.73 15.83
C THR A 296 5.42 -15.48 16.37
N THR A 297 6.13 -14.35 16.36
CA THR A 297 5.63 -13.06 16.85
C THR A 297 4.28 -12.72 16.23
N VAL A 298 3.34 -12.27 17.05
CA VAL A 298 2.01 -11.79 16.62
C VAL A 298 2.10 -10.71 15.53
N LEU A 299 3.22 -10.00 15.46
CA LEU A 299 3.53 -9.02 14.41
C LEU A 299 3.49 -9.60 12.99
N TRP A 300 3.82 -10.88 12.79
CA TRP A 300 3.64 -11.51 11.48
C TRP A 300 2.18 -11.68 11.10
N GLY A 301 1.32 -11.98 12.08
CA GLY A 301 -0.13 -12.00 11.87
C GLY A 301 -0.65 -10.62 11.52
N LEU A 302 -0.27 -9.60 12.30
CA LEU A 302 -0.65 -8.22 12.03
C LEU A 302 -0.20 -7.77 10.63
N LEU A 303 1.09 -7.94 10.29
CA LEU A 303 1.63 -7.55 8.99
C LEU A 303 0.97 -8.32 7.85
N GLY A 304 0.87 -9.64 7.95
CA GLY A 304 0.33 -10.49 6.89
C GLY A 304 -1.14 -10.21 6.61
N GLY A 305 -1.95 -10.12 7.66
CA GLY A 305 -3.37 -9.77 7.57
C GLY A 305 -3.55 -8.34 7.06
N ALA A 306 -2.72 -7.40 7.52
CA ALA A 306 -2.77 -6.03 7.05
C ALA A 306 -2.41 -5.89 5.57
N ALA A 307 -1.36 -6.59 5.11
CA ALA A 307 -0.92 -6.52 3.72
C ALA A 307 -1.97 -7.09 2.75
N PHE A 308 -2.58 -8.24 3.06
CA PHE A 308 -3.70 -8.75 2.25
C PHE A 308 -4.92 -7.84 2.31
N GLY A 309 -5.27 -7.34 3.50
CA GLY A 309 -6.41 -6.45 3.68
C GLY A 309 -6.26 -5.14 2.90
N THR A 310 -5.07 -4.52 2.92
CA THR A 310 -4.81 -3.32 2.12
C THR A 310 -4.62 -3.60 0.64
N ALA A 311 -4.25 -4.82 0.23
CA ALA A 311 -4.30 -5.23 -1.17
C ALA A 311 -5.74 -5.12 -1.72
N PHE A 312 -6.75 -5.53 -0.94
CA PHE A 312 -8.17 -5.37 -1.31
C PHE A 312 -8.62 -3.91 -1.33
N LEU A 313 -7.94 -3.01 -0.60
CA LEU A 313 -8.12 -1.55 -0.71
C LEU A 313 -7.33 -0.93 -1.88
N THR A 314 -6.56 -1.73 -2.62
CA THR A 314 -5.69 -1.28 -3.71
C THR A 314 -6.24 -1.66 -5.08
N ARG A 315 -6.85 -2.84 -5.19
CA ARG A 315 -7.28 -3.40 -6.48
C ARG A 315 -8.64 -4.05 -6.40
N ILE A 316 -9.39 -3.84 -7.48
CA ILE A 316 -10.75 -4.35 -7.62
C ILE A 316 -10.78 -5.85 -7.90
N ASP A 317 -9.81 -6.40 -8.63
CA ASP A 317 -9.77 -7.76 -9.20
C ASP A 317 -9.28 -8.85 -8.24
N LEU A 318 -9.18 -8.56 -6.94
CA LEU A 318 -8.72 -9.49 -5.91
C LEU A 318 -9.77 -10.35 -5.17
N PRO A 319 -11.10 -10.37 -5.46
CA PRO A 319 -12.05 -11.24 -4.77
C PRO A 319 -11.67 -12.72 -4.81
N LEU A 320 -11.11 -13.21 -5.92
CA LEU A 320 -10.64 -14.60 -6.01
C LEU A 320 -9.49 -14.86 -5.04
N VAL A 321 -8.55 -13.93 -4.92
CA VAL A 321 -7.47 -14.02 -3.93
C VAL A 321 -8.04 -14.03 -2.51
N ALA A 322 -9.04 -13.19 -2.23
CA ALA A 322 -9.72 -13.20 -0.93
C ALA A 322 -10.32 -14.58 -0.60
N ILE A 323 -11.03 -15.20 -1.55
CA ILE A 323 -11.60 -16.54 -1.39
C ILE A 323 -10.50 -17.56 -1.05
N LEU A 324 -9.37 -17.53 -1.77
CA LEU A 324 -8.26 -18.45 -1.51
C LEU A 324 -7.65 -18.26 -0.12
N ILE A 325 -7.47 -17.01 0.33
CA ILE A 325 -6.90 -16.73 1.65
C ILE A 325 -7.86 -17.15 2.77
N TYR A 326 -9.14 -16.79 2.68
CA TYR A 326 -10.14 -17.22 3.67
C TYR A 326 -10.34 -18.74 3.68
N GLY A 327 -10.37 -19.37 2.51
CA GLY A 327 -10.37 -20.84 2.38
C GLY A 327 -9.15 -21.47 3.05
N GLY A 328 -7.96 -20.91 2.82
CA GLY A 328 -6.73 -21.31 3.50
C GLY A 328 -6.84 -21.21 5.03
N LEU A 329 -7.49 -20.15 5.56
CA LEU A 329 -7.65 -19.97 7.00
C LEU A 329 -8.57 -21.04 7.59
N ILE A 330 -9.65 -21.38 6.87
CA ILE A 330 -10.52 -22.50 7.24
C ILE A 330 -9.70 -23.80 7.28
N LEU A 331 -8.84 -24.05 6.29
CA LEU A 331 -7.97 -25.24 6.29
C LEU A 331 -6.98 -25.24 7.48
N VAL A 332 -6.36 -24.10 7.82
CA VAL A 332 -5.48 -23.98 9.00
C VAL A 332 -6.25 -24.35 10.28
N TRP A 333 -7.48 -23.86 10.41
CA TRP A 333 -8.36 -24.14 11.54
C TRP A 333 -8.73 -25.64 11.60
N LEU A 334 -9.17 -26.22 10.48
CA LEU A 334 -9.52 -27.65 10.37
C LEU A 334 -8.33 -28.58 10.65
N GLN A 335 -7.10 -28.15 10.34
CA GLN A 335 -5.88 -28.91 10.65
C GLN A 335 -5.45 -28.81 12.12
N GLY A 336 -6.17 -28.08 12.98
CA GLY A 336 -5.83 -27.90 14.39
C GLY A 336 -4.56 -27.08 14.63
N LYS A 337 -4.09 -26.31 13.62
CA LYS A 337 -2.87 -25.50 13.68
C LYS A 337 -3.12 -24.05 14.11
N TRP A 338 -4.33 -23.75 14.56
CA TRP A 338 -4.73 -22.38 14.90
C TRP A 338 -3.94 -21.85 16.10
N SER A 339 -3.40 -20.64 15.97
CA SER A 339 -2.58 -19.99 16.99
C SER A 339 -3.04 -18.55 17.23
N ARG A 340 -2.47 -17.90 18.24
CA ARG A 340 -2.70 -16.46 18.47
C ARG A 340 -2.28 -15.62 17.26
N GLY A 341 -1.21 -16.01 16.57
CA GLY A 341 -0.76 -15.35 15.34
C GLY A 341 -1.80 -15.41 14.22
N TRP A 342 -2.39 -16.59 13.99
CA TRP A 342 -3.48 -16.77 13.03
C TRP A 342 -4.75 -16.00 13.40
N THR A 343 -5.03 -15.89 14.70
CA THR A 343 -6.16 -15.06 15.18
C THR A 343 -5.94 -13.59 14.81
N VAL A 344 -4.76 -13.03 15.09
CA VAL A 344 -4.45 -11.64 14.73
C VAL A 344 -4.39 -11.42 13.22
N PHE A 345 -3.86 -12.37 12.47
CA PHE A 345 -3.91 -12.36 11.01
C PHE A 345 -5.33 -12.23 10.50
N THR A 346 -6.22 -13.12 10.97
CA THR A 346 -7.61 -13.18 10.52
C THR A 346 -8.37 -11.92 10.90
N VAL A 347 -8.26 -11.47 12.15
CA VAL A 347 -8.94 -10.25 12.63
C VAL A 347 -8.49 -9.04 11.81
N THR A 348 -7.18 -8.87 11.60
CA THR A 348 -6.63 -7.74 10.84
C THR A 348 -7.09 -7.78 9.39
N LEU A 349 -7.02 -8.96 8.75
CA LEU A 349 -7.49 -9.18 7.38
C LEU A 349 -8.97 -8.84 7.25
N SER A 350 -9.81 -9.36 8.15
CA SER A 350 -11.26 -9.17 8.11
C SER A 350 -11.66 -7.72 8.32
N LEU A 351 -11.04 -7.02 9.28
CA LEU A 351 -11.31 -5.58 9.50
C LEU A 351 -11.01 -4.75 8.26
N LEU A 352 -9.87 -4.99 7.60
CA LEU A 352 -9.48 -4.27 6.39
C LEU A 352 -10.26 -4.72 5.14
N THR A 353 -10.69 -5.98 5.09
CA THR A 353 -11.60 -6.45 4.03
C THR A 353 -12.95 -5.75 4.16
N VAL A 354 -13.50 -5.65 5.38
CA VAL A 354 -14.73 -4.89 5.63
C VAL A 354 -14.54 -3.42 5.24
N HIS A 355 -13.41 -2.82 5.58
CA HIS A 355 -13.10 -1.45 5.14
C HIS A 355 -13.02 -1.35 3.61
N ALA A 356 -12.43 -2.33 2.91
CA ALA A 356 -12.39 -2.38 1.45
C ALA A 356 -13.79 -2.44 0.83
N LEU A 357 -14.68 -3.27 1.39
CA LEU A 357 -16.07 -3.37 0.95
C LEU A 357 -16.83 -2.06 1.20
N VAL A 358 -16.67 -1.46 2.37
CA VAL A 358 -17.26 -0.15 2.70
C VAL A 358 -16.76 0.91 1.72
N SER A 359 -15.45 0.99 1.46
CA SER A 359 -14.89 1.91 0.45
C SER A 359 -15.45 1.62 -0.95
N GLY A 360 -15.58 0.34 -1.32
CA GLY A 360 -16.19 -0.06 -2.59
C GLY A 360 -17.63 0.44 -2.76
N VAL A 361 -18.43 0.44 -1.69
CA VAL A 361 -19.82 0.90 -1.69
C VAL A 361 -19.95 2.42 -1.58
N TRP A 362 -19.13 3.07 -0.76
CA TRP A 362 -19.30 4.49 -0.43
C TRP A 362 -18.43 5.43 -1.27
N LEU A 363 -17.25 4.97 -1.67
CA LEU A 363 -16.28 5.78 -2.43
C LEU A 363 -16.23 5.41 -3.90
N ASN A 364 -16.31 4.11 -4.21
CA ASN A 364 -16.00 3.59 -5.55
C ASN A 364 -17.16 2.84 -6.20
N TRP A 365 -18.41 3.08 -5.76
CA TRP A 365 -19.56 2.31 -6.24
C TRP A 365 -19.72 2.28 -7.76
N PRO A 366 -19.56 3.40 -8.50
CA PRO A 366 -19.63 3.36 -9.95
C PRO A 366 -18.61 2.39 -10.55
N TYR A 367 -17.38 2.35 -10.01
CA TYR A 367 -16.33 1.45 -10.52
C TYR A 367 -16.63 -0.02 -10.20
N VAL A 368 -17.12 -0.30 -8.99
CA VAL A 368 -17.52 -1.66 -8.58
C VAL A 368 -18.66 -2.17 -9.46
N TRP A 369 -19.69 -1.35 -9.68
CA TRP A 369 -20.81 -1.68 -10.54
C TRP A 369 -20.38 -1.91 -11.99
N ASN A 370 -19.58 -1.01 -12.57
CA ASN A 370 -19.11 -1.11 -13.94
C ASN A 370 -18.20 -2.32 -14.19
N THR A 371 -17.63 -2.90 -13.12
CA THR A 371 -16.73 -4.06 -13.22
C THR A 371 -17.48 -5.37 -13.03
N TYR A 372 -18.41 -5.43 -12.07
CA TYR A 372 -19.07 -6.67 -11.67
C TYR A 372 -20.57 -6.72 -11.94
N GLY A 373 -21.25 -5.57 -11.95
CA GLY A 373 -22.71 -5.47 -12.08
C GLY A 373 -23.19 -5.25 -13.52
N SER A 374 -22.31 -4.84 -14.42
CA SER A 374 -22.63 -4.61 -15.84
C SER A 374 -22.26 -5.78 -16.77
N LEU A 375 -21.95 -6.95 -16.20
CA LEU A 375 -21.63 -8.18 -16.94
C LEU A 375 -22.89 -8.92 -17.41
#